data_AF-A0A2W7A1U3-F1
#
_entry.id   AF-A0A2W7A1U3-F1
#
_cell.length_a   1.000
_cell.length_b   1.000
_cell.length_c   1.000
_cell.angle_alpha   90.00
_cell.angle_beta   90.00
_cell.angle_gamma   90.00
#
_symmetry.space_group_name_H-M   'P 1'
#
loop_
_entity.id
_entity.type
_entity.pdbx_description
1 polymer ?
#
loop_
_entity_poly.entity_id
_entity_poly.type
_entity_poly.pdbx_seq_one_letter_code
_entity_poly.pdbx_strand_id
1 'polypeptide(L)'
;LFREGRMRIQRGPGARGLYLLEKWKPLRYGLRDRMVAYRRAFNYGTAPAPAGAIVNQQFHRQFVGFMVAVGQYFRDLLIGEVIRGGQLIEQRPFGSIGTVQRIGLDLRYALDRSTYGNILALTVETGHYLHSVLELLDTPDIKKAFDANTKWDVIEIVSNRYLGGISEPSQRAKMAESGRRMLQFVADNDFKTAIDPILFQSELRPMGSHAEAWIAAYRMTPEGRGFAGVTPALKRVIGANSARL
;
A
#
# COMPACT_ATOMS: atom_id res chain seq x y z
N LEU A 1 11.68 26.53 -9.19
CA LEU A 1 13.14 26.20 -9.26
C LEU A 1 13.86 26.88 -10.41
N PHE A 2 13.82 26.38 -11.66
CA PHE A 2 14.56 27.00 -12.78
C PHE A 2 13.98 28.34 -13.21
N ARG A 3 12.65 28.43 -13.33
CA ARG A 3 11.94 29.68 -13.66
C ARG A 3 12.09 30.77 -12.59
N GLU A 4 12.34 30.35 -11.35
CA GLU A 4 12.51 31.26 -10.19
C GLU A 4 13.99 31.62 -9.94
N GLY A 5 14.92 31.14 -10.78
CA GLY A 5 16.36 31.41 -10.63
C GLY A 5 17.04 30.75 -9.42
N ARG A 6 16.29 29.98 -8.60
CA ARG A 6 16.81 29.31 -7.39
C ARG A 6 17.82 28.20 -7.66
N MET A 7 17.91 27.73 -8.89
CA MET A 7 18.87 26.70 -9.30
C MET A 7 19.36 26.96 -10.72
N ARG A 8 20.68 26.87 -10.96
CA ARG A 8 21.29 27.04 -12.28
C ARG A 8 21.40 25.68 -12.98
N ILE A 9 20.78 25.52 -14.15
CA ILE A 9 20.76 24.26 -14.93
C ILE A 9 22.17 23.71 -15.19
N GLN A 10 23.17 24.59 -15.31
CA GLN A 10 24.57 24.24 -15.61
C GLN A 10 25.39 23.80 -14.38
N ARG A 11 24.85 23.85 -13.16
CA ARG A 11 25.62 23.53 -11.93
C ARG A 11 24.91 22.45 -11.12
N GLY A 12 25.40 21.22 -11.23
CA GLY A 12 25.06 20.12 -10.34
C GLY A 12 24.34 18.95 -11.02
N PRO A 13 24.49 17.72 -10.47
CA PRO A 13 23.84 16.53 -10.99
C PRO A 13 22.30 16.62 -10.88
N GLY A 14 21.78 17.22 -9.81
CA GLY A 14 20.35 17.43 -9.60
C GLY A 14 19.71 18.37 -10.61
N ALA A 15 20.37 19.48 -10.92
CA ALA A 15 19.92 20.43 -11.93
C ALA A 15 19.85 19.83 -13.33
N ARG A 16 20.89 19.08 -13.72
CA ARG A 16 20.89 18.36 -15.00
C ARG A 16 19.81 17.27 -15.03
N GLY A 17 19.66 16.52 -13.94
CA GLY A 17 18.66 15.46 -13.83
C GLY A 17 17.22 15.98 -13.89
N LEU A 18 16.92 17.11 -13.24
CA LEU A 18 15.60 17.76 -13.32
C LEU A 18 15.29 18.25 -14.74
N TYR A 19 16.28 18.80 -15.45
CA TYR A 19 16.12 19.19 -16.85
C TYR A 19 15.83 17.98 -17.75
N LEU A 20 16.58 16.88 -17.60
CA LEU A 20 16.32 15.65 -18.36
C LEU A 20 14.94 15.10 -18.03
N LEU A 21 14.55 15.09 -16.76
CA LEU A 21 13.23 14.66 -16.33
C LEU A 21 12.11 15.47 -17.01
N GLU A 22 12.27 16.79 -17.11
CA GLU A 22 11.33 17.66 -17.82
C GLU A 22 11.31 17.38 -19.34
N LYS A 23 12.49 17.20 -19.96
CA LYS A 23 12.62 16.90 -21.40
C LYS A 23 11.93 15.59 -21.79
N TRP A 24 12.01 14.57 -20.94
CA TRP A 24 11.41 13.25 -21.20
C TRP A 24 9.92 13.18 -20.83
N LYS A 25 9.31 14.28 -20.36
CA LYS A 25 7.88 14.33 -19.99
C LYS A 25 6.90 13.78 -21.04
N PRO A 26 7.07 14.05 -22.35
CA PRO A 26 6.12 13.56 -23.36
C PRO A 26 6.11 12.04 -23.54
N LEU A 27 7.20 11.36 -23.19
CA LEU A 27 7.35 9.91 -23.36
C LEU A 27 6.82 9.10 -22.17
N ARG A 28 6.38 9.78 -21.10
CA ARG A 28 6.01 9.16 -19.82
C ARG A 28 4.50 9.03 -19.67
N TYR A 29 4.08 8.01 -18.94
CA TYR A 29 2.71 7.92 -18.44
C TYR A 29 2.31 9.15 -17.61
N GLY A 30 1.18 9.75 -17.97
CA GLY A 30 0.66 10.95 -17.33
C GLY A 30 -0.03 10.67 -16.00
N LEU A 31 -0.58 11.73 -15.38
CA LEU A 31 -1.49 11.56 -14.24
C LEU A 31 -2.74 10.78 -14.64
N ARG A 32 -3.31 11.06 -15.81
CA ARG A 32 -4.52 10.40 -16.31
C ARG A 32 -4.34 8.88 -16.43
N ASP A 33 -3.24 8.44 -17.04
CA ASP A 33 -2.96 7.02 -17.26
C ASP A 33 -2.80 6.27 -15.93
N ARG A 34 -2.09 6.89 -14.98
CA ARG A 34 -1.95 6.36 -13.62
C ARG A 34 -3.30 6.27 -12.91
N MET A 35 -4.13 7.31 -12.97
CA MET A 35 -5.45 7.29 -12.34
C MET A 35 -6.39 6.24 -12.96
N VAL A 36 -6.31 6.02 -14.27
CA VAL A 36 -7.03 4.95 -14.97
C VAL A 36 -6.53 3.57 -14.51
N ALA A 37 -5.22 3.39 -14.31
CA ALA A 37 -4.66 2.17 -13.76
C ALA A 37 -5.14 1.91 -12.31
N TYR A 38 -5.11 2.92 -11.44
CA TYR A 38 -5.66 2.84 -10.08
C TYR A 38 -7.16 2.49 -10.10
N ARG A 39 -7.93 3.09 -11.02
CA ARG A 39 -9.34 2.78 -11.19
C ARG A 39 -9.54 1.32 -11.60
N ARG A 40 -8.76 0.82 -12.55
CA ARG A 40 -8.91 -0.56 -13.04
C ARG A 40 -8.48 -1.61 -12.02
N ALA A 41 -7.31 -1.44 -11.40
CA ALA A 41 -6.73 -2.44 -10.48
C ALA A 41 -7.39 -2.44 -9.09
N PHE A 42 -7.74 -1.26 -8.57
CA PHE A 42 -8.19 -1.11 -7.18
C PHE A 42 -9.58 -0.48 -7.02
N ASN A 43 -10.21 -0.07 -8.13
CA ASN A 43 -11.46 0.70 -8.12
C ASN A 43 -11.39 2.01 -7.34
N TYR A 44 -10.18 2.60 -7.25
CA TYR A 44 -9.95 3.87 -6.58
C TYR A 44 -9.93 5.05 -7.55
N GLY A 45 -10.26 6.23 -7.01
CA GLY A 45 -10.29 7.48 -7.76
C GLY A 45 -11.55 7.67 -8.62
N THR A 46 -11.57 8.77 -9.34
CA THR A 46 -12.71 9.27 -10.12
C THR A 46 -12.49 9.18 -11.64
N ALA A 47 -11.38 8.59 -12.08
CA ALA A 47 -11.09 8.42 -13.50
C ALA A 47 -12.15 7.51 -14.17
N PRO A 48 -12.49 7.76 -15.45
CA PRO A 48 -13.40 6.90 -16.18
C PRO A 48 -12.81 5.49 -16.31
N ALA A 49 -13.68 4.48 -16.20
CA ALA A 49 -13.27 3.11 -16.48
C ALA A 49 -12.84 3.01 -17.96
N PRO A 50 -11.67 2.41 -18.26
CA PRO A 50 -11.25 2.23 -19.64
C PRO A 50 -12.24 1.32 -20.38
N ALA A 51 -12.58 1.69 -21.62
CA ALA A 51 -13.56 0.95 -22.43
C ALA A 51 -13.11 -0.51 -22.63
N GLY A 52 -14.02 -1.45 -22.39
CA GLY A 52 -13.75 -2.90 -22.51
C GLY A 52 -12.85 -3.49 -21.41
N ALA A 53 -12.37 -2.69 -20.46
CA ALA A 53 -11.52 -3.19 -19.39
C ALA A 53 -12.35 -3.75 -18.22
N ILE A 54 -11.88 -4.85 -17.64
CA ILE A 54 -12.45 -5.37 -16.40
C ILE A 54 -11.88 -4.59 -15.22
N VAL A 55 -12.74 -3.86 -14.52
CA VAL A 55 -12.42 -3.14 -13.29
C VAL A 55 -12.61 -4.07 -12.10
N ASN A 56 -11.63 -4.11 -11.19
CA ASN A 56 -11.75 -4.86 -9.93
C ASN A 56 -12.59 -4.09 -8.91
N GLN A 57 -13.92 -4.13 -9.09
CA GLN A 57 -14.86 -3.37 -8.26
C GLN A 57 -14.80 -3.73 -6.77
N GLN A 58 -14.47 -4.98 -6.45
CA GLN A 58 -14.51 -5.52 -5.10
C GLN A 58 -13.17 -5.45 -4.36
N PHE A 59 -12.11 -4.96 -5.02
CA PHE A 59 -10.75 -4.96 -4.47
C PHE A 59 -10.69 -4.53 -3.01
N HIS A 60 -11.24 -3.35 -2.70
CA HIS A 60 -11.17 -2.79 -1.36
C HIS A 60 -11.78 -3.73 -0.31
N ARG A 61 -12.95 -4.30 -0.62
CA ARG A 61 -13.67 -5.21 0.28
C ARG A 61 -12.93 -6.54 0.45
N GLN A 62 -12.41 -7.08 -0.64
CA GLN A 62 -11.62 -8.32 -0.63
C GLN A 62 -10.31 -8.13 0.15
N PHE A 63 -9.62 -7.00 -0.05
CA PHE A 63 -8.38 -6.69 0.62
C PHE A 63 -8.57 -6.46 2.12
N VAL A 64 -9.61 -5.72 2.53
CA VAL A 64 -9.97 -5.57 3.94
C VAL A 64 -10.33 -6.94 4.55
N GLY A 65 -11.13 -7.76 3.86
CA GLY A 65 -11.49 -9.10 4.30
C GLY A 65 -10.26 -10.00 4.49
N PHE A 66 -9.31 -9.94 3.55
CA PHE A 66 -8.05 -10.66 3.61
C PHE A 66 -7.22 -10.23 4.82
N MET A 67 -7.04 -8.92 5.01
CA MET A 67 -6.33 -8.37 6.18
C MET A 67 -6.95 -8.86 7.49
N VAL A 68 -8.28 -8.82 7.61
CA VAL A 68 -8.99 -9.29 8.81
C VAL A 68 -8.81 -10.78 9.04
N ALA A 69 -8.89 -11.61 7.98
CA ALA A 69 -8.69 -13.04 8.08
C ALA A 69 -7.26 -13.39 8.53
N VAL A 70 -6.24 -12.73 7.96
CA VAL A 70 -4.83 -12.90 8.35
C VAL A 70 -4.59 -12.42 9.78
N GLY A 71 -5.13 -11.26 10.16
CA GLY A 71 -5.01 -10.73 11.52
C GLY A 71 -5.69 -11.63 12.57
N GLN A 72 -6.86 -12.19 12.24
CA GLN A 72 -7.54 -13.16 13.09
C GLN A 72 -6.72 -14.44 13.25
N TYR A 73 -6.26 -15.02 12.14
CA TYR A 73 -5.38 -16.19 12.15
C TYR A 73 -4.14 -15.97 13.02
N PHE A 74 -3.51 -14.80 12.90
CA PHE A 74 -2.33 -14.44 13.69
C PHE A 74 -2.62 -14.35 15.19
N ARG A 75 -3.73 -13.71 15.59
CA ARG A 75 -4.15 -13.67 17.00
C ARG A 75 -4.42 -15.07 17.55
N ASP A 76 -5.13 -15.90 16.80
CA ASP A 76 -5.45 -17.27 17.22
C ASP A 76 -4.19 -18.12 17.41
N LEU A 77 -3.19 -17.93 16.54
CA LEU A 77 -1.87 -18.58 16.64
C LEU A 77 -1.13 -18.15 17.90
N LEU A 78 -1.05 -16.84 18.19
CA LEU A 78 -0.39 -16.33 19.40
C LEU A 78 -1.09 -16.79 20.68
N ILE A 79 -2.42 -16.74 20.72
CA ILE A 79 -3.21 -17.23 21.86
C ILE A 79 -2.98 -18.74 22.04
N GLY A 80 -2.95 -19.49 20.94
CA GLY A 80 -2.64 -20.91 20.95
C GLY A 80 -1.26 -21.23 21.52
N GLU A 81 -0.23 -20.45 21.19
CA GLU A 81 1.12 -20.60 21.75
C GLU A 81 1.16 -20.31 23.26
N VAL A 82 0.45 -19.27 23.73
CA VAL A 82 0.44 -18.85 25.14
C VAL A 82 -0.36 -19.79 26.04
N ILE A 83 -1.57 -20.20 25.62
CA ILE A 83 -2.46 -21.02 26.45
C ILE A 83 -1.94 -22.45 26.60
N ARG A 84 -1.19 -22.96 25.63
CA ARG A 84 -0.93 -24.40 25.51
C ARG A 84 0.45 -24.84 26.01
N GLY A 85 1.38 -23.92 26.25
CA GLY A 85 2.67 -24.20 26.89
C GLY A 85 3.54 -25.34 26.32
N GLY A 86 3.21 -25.95 25.17
CA GLY A 86 3.74 -27.28 24.87
C GLY A 86 3.48 -27.78 23.45
N GLN A 87 4.43 -28.62 23.02
CA GLN A 87 4.72 -29.11 21.67
C GLN A 87 3.67 -30.02 21.00
N LEU A 88 2.40 -29.97 21.39
CA LEU A 88 1.38 -30.87 20.84
C LEU A 88 0.75 -30.29 19.56
N ILE A 89 1.24 -30.80 18.43
CA ILE A 89 0.97 -30.38 17.04
C ILE A 89 -0.49 -30.65 16.61
N GLU A 90 -1.20 -31.56 17.29
CA GLU A 90 -2.45 -32.15 16.79
C GLU A 90 -3.74 -31.34 17.00
N GLN A 91 -3.70 -30.16 17.65
CA GLN A 91 -4.90 -29.37 17.93
C GLN A 91 -4.90 -27.95 17.35
N ARG A 92 -4.13 -27.68 16.29
CA ARG A 92 -4.06 -26.33 15.70
C ARG A 92 -5.41 -25.92 15.09
N PRO A 93 -5.80 -24.63 15.15
CA PRO A 93 -7.03 -24.15 14.51
C PRO A 93 -6.86 -24.18 12.98
N PHE A 94 -7.09 -25.34 12.36
CA PHE A 94 -7.03 -25.51 10.92
C PHE A 94 -8.16 -24.77 10.19
N GLY A 95 -9.23 -24.40 10.90
CA GLY A 95 -10.41 -23.75 10.32
C GLY A 95 -10.16 -22.34 9.75
N SER A 96 -9.22 -21.58 10.32
CA SER A 96 -8.91 -20.22 9.84
C SER A 96 -7.96 -20.21 8.63
N ILE A 97 -7.15 -21.26 8.42
CA ILE A 97 -6.27 -21.39 7.26
C ILE A 97 -7.07 -21.43 5.96
N GLY A 98 -8.10 -22.28 5.89
CA GLY A 98 -8.95 -22.39 4.72
C GLY A 98 -9.64 -21.07 4.34
N THR A 99 -9.98 -20.25 5.34
CA THR A 99 -10.56 -18.92 5.11
C THR A 99 -9.53 -17.96 4.51
N VAL A 100 -8.30 -17.91 5.05
CA VAL A 100 -7.22 -17.08 4.51
C VAL A 100 -6.84 -17.53 3.09
N GLN A 101 -6.71 -18.84 2.85
CA GLN A 101 -6.40 -19.39 1.54
C GLN A 101 -7.48 -19.05 0.51
N ARG A 102 -8.76 -19.25 0.86
CA ARG A 102 -9.87 -18.95 -0.05
C ARG A 102 -9.94 -17.47 -0.43
N ILE A 103 -9.86 -16.58 0.55
CA ILE A 103 -9.93 -15.12 0.31
C ILE A 103 -8.66 -14.65 -0.42
N GLY A 104 -7.49 -15.17 -0.07
CA GLY A 104 -6.22 -14.86 -0.73
C GLY A 104 -6.23 -15.28 -2.20
N LEU A 105 -6.71 -16.49 -2.50
CA LEU A 105 -6.87 -16.99 -3.87
C LEU A 105 -7.83 -16.11 -4.69
N ASP A 106 -9.00 -15.76 -4.13
CA ASP A 106 -9.98 -14.90 -4.80
C ASP A 106 -9.41 -13.49 -5.07
N LEU A 107 -8.67 -12.93 -4.11
CA LEU A 107 -8.00 -11.64 -4.25
C LEU A 107 -6.92 -11.69 -5.34
N ARG A 108 -6.10 -12.75 -5.37
CA ARG A 108 -5.07 -12.96 -6.40
C ARG A 108 -5.68 -13.02 -7.79
N TYR A 109 -6.70 -13.86 -8.00
CA TYR A 109 -7.39 -13.94 -9.29
C TYR A 109 -8.00 -12.61 -9.74
N ALA A 110 -8.58 -11.84 -8.80
CA ALA A 110 -9.13 -10.52 -9.11
C ALA A 110 -8.05 -9.51 -9.50
N LEU A 111 -6.88 -9.57 -8.86
CA LEU A 111 -5.71 -8.75 -9.21
C LEU A 111 -5.16 -9.14 -10.58
N ASP A 112 -4.88 -10.42 -10.83
CA ASP A 112 -4.34 -10.90 -12.12
C ASP A 112 -5.24 -10.48 -13.29
N ARG A 113 -6.56 -10.60 -13.12
CA ARG A 113 -7.55 -10.18 -14.12
C ARG A 113 -7.61 -8.65 -14.32
N SER A 114 -7.16 -7.84 -13.37
CA SER A 114 -7.26 -6.39 -13.46
C SER A 114 -5.93 -5.69 -13.76
N THR A 115 -4.79 -6.35 -13.59
CA THR A 115 -3.45 -5.76 -13.74
C THR A 115 -2.68 -6.19 -14.99
N TYR A 116 -3.26 -7.00 -15.87
CA TYR A 116 -2.60 -7.45 -17.10
C TYR A 116 -2.42 -6.35 -18.17
N GLY A 117 -1.48 -6.59 -19.09
CA GLY A 117 -1.28 -5.80 -20.30
C GLY A 117 -0.62 -4.45 -20.02
N ASN A 118 -1.27 -3.37 -20.43
CA ASN A 118 -0.73 -2.00 -20.30
C ASN A 118 -0.47 -1.58 -18.84
N ILE A 119 -1.19 -2.13 -17.87
CA ILE A 119 -0.95 -1.84 -16.45
C ILE A 119 0.40 -2.39 -16.01
N LEU A 120 0.79 -3.59 -16.44
CA LEU A 120 2.09 -4.16 -16.12
C LEU A 120 3.24 -3.33 -16.71
N ALA A 121 3.10 -2.86 -17.95
CA ALA A 121 4.09 -1.95 -18.55
C ALA A 121 4.19 -0.64 -17.76
N LEU A 122 3.04 -0.08 -17.37
CA LEU A 122 2.97 1.16 -16.58
C LEU A 122 3.62 0.98 -15.20
N THR A 123 3.43 -0.14 -14.51
CA THR A 123 4.02 -0.35 -13.17
C THR A 123 5.54 -0.44 -13.23
N VAL A 124 6.09 -1.13 -14.23
CA VAL A 124 7.54 -1.21 -14.46
C VAL A 124 8.13 0.17 -14.72
N GLU A 125 7.58 0.90 -15.69
CA GLU A 125 8.09 2.22 -16.06
C GLU A 125 7.92 3.24 -14.92
N THR A 126 6.76 3.25 -14.26
CA THR A 126 6.51 4.15 -13.13
C THR A 126 7.42 3.81 -11.95
N GLY A 127 7.74 2.54 -11.73
CA GLY A 127 8.68 2.08 -10.70
C GLY A 127 10.10 2.61 -10.93
N HIS A 128 10.63 2.43 -12.15
CA HIS A 128 11.93 2.99 -12.53
C HIS A 128 11.93 4.52 -12.40
N TYR A 129 10.87 5.17 -12.88
CA TYR A 129 10.74 6.62 -12.80
C TYR A 129 10.72 7.12 -11.35
N LEU A 130 9.95 6.47 -10.47
CA LEU A 130 9.91 6.81 -9.04
C LEU A 130 11.29 6.66 -8.40
N HIS A 131 12.01 5.58 -8.71
CA HIS A 131 13.36 5.36 -8.20
C HIS A 131 14.31 6.48 -8.63
N SER A 132 14.35 6.81 -9.92
CA SER A 132 15.17 7.90 -10.45
C SER A 132 14.81 9.25 -9.84
N VAL A 133 13.53 9.53 -9.59
CA VAL A 133 13.10 10.76 -8.90
C VAL A 133 13.61 10.79 -7.46
N LEU A 134 13.50 9.68 -6.71
CA LEU A 134 13.96 9.62 -5.33
C LEU A 134 15.49 9.80 -5.22
N GLU A 135 16.25 9.20 -6.13
CA GLU A 135 17.70 9.42 -6.23
C GLU A 135 18.02 10.88 -6.57
N LEU A 136 17.27 11.45 -7.52
CA LEU A 136 17.43 12.84 -7.91
C LEU A 136 17.21 13.78 -6.73
N LEU A 137 16.15 13.59 -5.96
CA LEU A 137 15.84 14.40 -4.77
C LEU A 137 16.92 14.30 -3.67
N ASP A 138 17.75 13.25 -3.70
CA ASP A 138 18.87 13.07 -2.75
C ASP A 138 20.17 13.74 -3.21
N THR A 139 20.19 14.35 -4.40
CA THR A 139 21.37 15.05 -4.91
C THR A 139 21.71 16.28 -4.05
N PRO A 140 23.00 16.59 -3.84
CA PRO A 140 23.43 17.62 -2.90
C PRO A 140 22.96 19.02 -3.30
N ASP A 141 22.85 19.30 -4.61
CA ASP A 141 22.39 20.58 -5.12
C ASP A 141 20.88 20.78 -4.92
N ILE A 142 20.07 19.73 -5.06
CA ILE A 142 18.64 19.80 -4.72
C ILE A 142 18.45 19.97 -3.22
N LYS A 143 19.13 19.16 -2.41
CA LYS A 143 19.06 19.28 -0.94
C LYS A 143 19.46 20.68 -0.46
N LYS A 144 20.53 21.23 -1.01
CA LYS A 144 20.96 22.62 -0.75
C LYS A 144 19.91 23.66 -1.17
N ALA A 145 19.23 23.46 -2.31
CA ALA A 145 18.21 24.39 -2.79
C ALA A 145 16.96 24.43 -1.89
N PHE A 146 16.72 23.36 -1.12
CA PHE A 146 15.60 23.26 -0.18
C PHE A 146 16.02 23.38 1.29
N ASP A 147 17.31 23.58 1.59
CA ASP A 147 17.85 23.56 2.95
C ASP A 147 17.50 22.27 3.72
N ALA A 148 17.68 21.14 3.03
CA ALA A 148 17.30 19.81 3.48
C ALA A 148 18.54 18.93 3.76
N ASN A 149 18.44 18.05 4.75
CA ASN A 149 19.51 17.08 5.05
C ASN A 149 19.29 15.76 4.31
N THR A 150 18.02 15.38 4.12
CA THR A 150 17.62 14.16 3.44
C THR A 150 16.64 14.44 2.30
N LYS A 151 16.53 13.51 1.35
CA LYS A 151 15.47 13.56 0.31
C LYS A 151 14.04 13.62 0.88
N TRP A 152 13.83 13.11 2.09
CA TRP A 152 12.52 13.13 2.74
C TRP A 152 12.15 14.55 3.19
N ASP A 153 13.11 15.29 3.73
CA ASP A 153 12.91 16.70 4.10
C ASP A 153 12.57 17.52 2.85
N VAL A 154 13.22 17.24 1.71
CA VAL A 154 12.87 17.87 0.41
C VAL A 154 11.42 17.58 0.04
N ILE A 155 10.98 16.32 0.14
CA ILE A 155 9.59 15.93 -0.17
C ILE A 155 8.61 16.62 0.77
N GLU A 156 8.90 16.70 2.06
CA GLU A 156 8.07 17.36 3.06
C GLU A 156 7.93 18.86 2.78
N ILE A 157 9.05 19.55 2.53
CA ILE A 157 9.04 20.97 2.18
C ILE A 157 8.25 21.19 0.90
N VAL A 158 8.41 20.33 -0.11
CA VAL A 158 7.67 20.45 -1.37
C VAL A 158 6.17 20.23 -1.14
N SER A 159 5.81 19.21 -0.38
CA SER A 159 4.44 18.87 -0.02
C SER A 159 3.73 20.02 0.68
N ASN A 160 4.34 20.55 1.75
CA ASN A 160 3.74 21.59 2.57
C ASN A 160 3.69 22.94 1.83
N ARG A 161 4.74 23.27 1.05
CA ARG A 161 4.86 24.58 0.40
C ARG A 161 4.12 24.68 -0.93
N TYR A 162 4.03 23.59 -1.70
CA TYR A 162 3.49 23.65 -3.07
C TYR A 162 2.29 22.74 -3.32
N LEU A 163 2.05 21.72 -2.50
CA LEU A 163 0.97 20.74 -2.71
C LEU A 163 -0.18 20.87 -1.70
N GLY A 164 -0.16 21.89 -0.85
CA GLY A 164 -1.21 22.16 0.13
C GLY A 164 -1.14 21.30 1.40
N GLY A 165 -0.02 20.59 1.62
CA GLY A 165 0.15 19.65 2.73
C GLY A 165 -0.60 18.33 2.53
N ILE A 166 -0.16 17.28 3.22
CA ILE A 166 -0.82 15.96 3.18
C ILE A 166 -1.73 15.84 4.40
N SER A 167 -3.01 15.55 4.17
CA SER A 167 -3.92 15.13 5.25
C SER A 167 -3.63 13.68 5.66
N GLU A 168 -3.45 13.44 6.95
CA GLU A 168 -3.22 12.12 7.57
C GLU A 168 -2.03 11.29 7.00
N PRO A 169 -0.82 11.86 6.89
CA PRO A 169 0.32 11.20 6.24
C PRO A 169 0.75 9.92 6.97
N SER A 170 0.69 9.90 8.30
CA SER A 170 1.16 8.75 9.10
C SER A 170 0.32 7.49 8.89
N GLN A 171 -1.01 7.61 8.88
CA GLN A 171 -1.91 6.47 8.73
C GLN A 171 -1.88 5.93 7.30
N ARG A 172 -1.97 6.82 6.30
CA ARG A 172 -1.89 6.42 4.89
C ARG A 172 -0.52 5.83 4.55
N ALA A 173 0.57 6.35 5.13
CA ALA A 173 1.90 5.76 4.97
C ALA A 173 1.98 4.35 5.57
N LYS A 174 1.44 4.14 6.79
CA LYS A 174 1.41 2.81 7.41
C LYS A 174 0.58 1.82 6.60
N MET A 175 -0.58 2.24 6.11
CA MET A 175 -1.41 1.43 5.20
C MET A 175 -0.68 1.10 3.90
N ALA A 176 0.05 2.05 3.31
CA ALA A 176 0.81 1.81 2.09
C ALA A 176 1.96 0.82 2.32
N GLU A 177 2.71 0.98 3.41
CA GLU A 177 3.85 0.11 3.74
C GLU A 177 3.40 -1.33 3.99
N SER A 178 2.47 -1.52 4.94
CA SER A 178 1.96 -2.85 5.27
C SER A 178 1.14 -3.44 4.12
N GLY A 179 0.36 -2.61 3.43
CA GLY A 179 -0.45 -3.03 2.30
C GLY A 179 0.40 -3.54 1.13
N ARG A 180 1.52 -2.87 0.83
CA ARG A 180 2.48 -3.33 -0.19
C ARG A 180 3.02 -4.72 0.14
N ARG A 181 3.44 -4.95 1.39
CA ARG A 181 3.98 -6.26 1.81
C ARG A 181 2.93 -7.36 1.68
N MET A 182 1.67 -7.06 2.03
CA MET A 182 0.58 -8.03 1.86
C MET A 182 0.23 -8.30 0.40
N LEU A 183 0.23 -7.27 -0.46
CA LEU A 183 0.01 -7.48 -1.90
C LEU A 183 1.15 -8.29 -2.53
N GLN A 184 2.39 -8.07 -2.09
CA GLN A 184 3.54 -8.89 -2.50
C GLN A 184 3.34 -10.35 -2.06
N PHE A 185 2.96 -10.58 -0.81
CA PHE A 185 2.66 -11.93 -0.32
C PHE A 185 1.55 -12.62 -1.13
N VAL A 186 0.48 -11.90 -1.48
CA VAL A 186 -0.59 -12.42 -2.33
C VAL A 186 -0.10 -12.78 -3.74
N ALA A 187 0.84 -12.01 -4.28
CA ALA A 187 1.43 -12.28 -5.59
C ALA A 187 2.37 -13.51 -5.57
N ASP A 188 3.14 -13.67 -4.50
CA ASP A 188 4.14 -14.74 -4.37
C ASP A 188 3.53 -16.08 -3.90
N ASN A 189 2.36 -16.05 -3.24
CA ASN A 189 1.73 -17.24 -2.68
C ASN A 189 0.59 -17.77 -3.56
N ASP A 190 0.63 -19.06 -3.92
CA ASP A 190 -0.39 -19.71 -4.75
C ASP A 190 -1.66 -20.12 -3.96
N PHE A 191 -1.67 -19.98 -2.63
CA PHE A 191 -2.78 -20.35 -1.75
C PHE A 191 -3.32 -21.77 -1.97
N LYS A 192 -2.48 -22.71 -2.41
CA LYS A 192 -2.88 -24.10 -2.67
C LYS A 192 -3.33 -24.77 -1.38
N THR A 193 -4.52 -25.36 -1.40
CA THR A 193 -5.11 -26.09 -0.27
C THR A 193 -4.40 -27.40 0.06
N ALA A 194 -3.57 -27.91 -0.85
CA ALA A 194 -2.79 -29.14 -0.67
C ALA A 194 -1.41 -28.92 -0.03
N ILE A 195 -1.01 -27.67 0.26
CA ILE A 195 0.26 -27.38 0.93
C ILE A 195 0.20 -27.85 2.39
N ASP A 196 1.33 -28.35 2.91
CA ASP A 196 1.51 -28.64 4.32
C ASP A 196 1.08 -27.41 5.18
N PRO A 197 0.08 -27.55 6.06
CA PRO A 197 -0.38 -26.47 6.93
C PRO A 197 0.74 -25.81 7.75
N ILE A 198 1.79 -26.56 8.10
CA ILE A 198 2.96 -26.05 8.84
C ILE A 198 3.78 -25.10 7.96
N LEU A 199 3.99 -25.47 6.70
CA LEU A 199 4.69 -24.62 5.73
C LEU A 199 3.91 -23.32 5.51
N PHE A 200 2.61 -23.41 5.26
CA PHE A 200 1.76 -22.23 5.09
C PHE A 200 1.77 -21.32 6.33
N GLN A 201 1.72 -21.91 7.53
CA GLN A 201 1.84 -21.16 8.78
C GLN A 201 3.18 -20.41 8.87
N SER A 202 4.29 -21.04 8.48
CA SER A 202 5.62 -20.42 8.53
C SER A 202 5.74 -19.22 7.59
N GLU A 203 5.13 -19.29 6.41
CA GLU A 203 5.09 -18.21 5.42
C GLU A 203 4.16 -17.07 5.83
N LEU A 204 3.01 -17.39 6.45
CA LEU A 204 2.01 -16.41 6.85
C LEU A 204 2.34 -15.70 8.17
N ARG A 205 3.09 -16.34 9.07
CA ARG A 205 3.41 -15.77 10.41
C ARG A 205 4.06 -14.38 10.35
N PRO A 206 5.06 -14.10 9.48
CA PRO A 206 5.64 -12.76 9.36
C PRO A 206 4.64 -11.69 8.89
N MET A 207 3.59 -12.10 8.18
CA MET A 207 2.58 -11.21 7.60
C MET A 207 1.54 -10.74 8.63
N GLY A 208 1.34 -11.47 9.73
CA GLY A 208 0.34 -11.15 10.75
C GLY A 208 0.51 -9.75 11.35
N SER A 209 1.75 -9.34 11.63
CA SER A 209 2.05 -8.00 12.16
C SER A 209 1.71 -6.88 11.16
N HIS A 210 1.91 -7.14 9.86
CA HIS A 210 1.55 -6.21 8.79
C HIS A 210 0.03 -6.07 8.64
N ALA A 211 -0.70 -7.18 8.74
CA ALA A 211 -2.17 -7.17 8.71
C ALA A 211 -2.77 -6.36 9.87
N GLU A 212 -2.29 -6.59 11.10
CA GLU A 212 -2.75 -5.83 12.27
C GLU A 212 -2.41 -4.34 12.17
N ALA A 213 -1.19 -4.00 11.75
CA ALA A 213 -0.78 -2.61 11.55
C ALA A 213 -1.61 -1.91 10.47
N TRP A 214 -1.94 -2.62 9.39
CA TRP A 214 -2.79 -2.09 8.33
C TRP A 214 -4.22 -1.82 8.83
N ILE A 215 -4.82 -2.77 9.56
CA ILE A 215 -6.17 -2.62 10.13
C ILE A 215 -6.21 -1.47 11.13
N ALA A 216 -5.21 -1.35 12.00
CA ALA A 216 -5.12 -0.28 12.99
C ALA A 216 -5.08 1.10 12.31
N ALA A 217 -4.26 1.26 11.27
CA ALA A 217 -4.18 2.50 10.50
C ALA A 217 -5.48 2.77 9.71
N TYR A 218 -6.04 1.73 9.07
CA TYR A 218 -7.28 1.84 8.29
C TYR A 218 -8.45 2.35 9.14
N ARG A 219 -8.62 1.85 10.37
CA ARG A 219 -9.69 2.29 11.29
C ARG A 219 -9.66 3.79 11.62
N MET A 220 -8.51 4.44 11.47
CA MET A 220 -8.37 5.88 11.75
C MET A 220 -8.82 6.74 10.57
N THR A 221 -8.84 6.18 9.35
CA THR A 221 -9.29 6.85 8.13
C THR A 221 -10.82 7.01 8.08
N PRO A 222 -11.36 8.03 7.37
CA PRO A 222 -12.81 8.20 7.21
C PRO A 222 -13.53 6.94 6.70
N GLU A 223 -12.91 6.22 5.77
CA GLU A 223 -13.45 5.00 5.17
C GLU A 223 -13.50 3.83 6.19
N GLY A 224 -12.48 3.71 7.04
CA GLY A 224 -12.39 2.64 8.03
C GLY A 224 -13.17 2.85 9.32
N ARG A 225 -13.56 4.09 9.67
CA ARG A 225 -14.36 4.39 10.87
C ARG A 225 -15.73 3.70 10.86
N GLY A 226 -16.30 3.44 9.68
CA GLY A 226 -17.56 2.73 9.51
C GLY A 226 -17.47 1.20 9.54
N PHE A 227 -16.27 0.63 9.68
CA PHE A 227 -16.06 -0.81 9.59
C PHE A 227 -16.64 -1.55 10.82
N ALA A 228 -17.50 -2.54 10.58
CA ALA A 228 -18.25 -3.27 11.62
C ALA A 228 -17.37 -4.08 12.60
N GLY A 229 -16.09 -4.29 12.29
CA GLY A 229 -15.13 -4.97 13.17
C GLY A 229 -14.52 -4.11 14.29
N VAL A 230 -15.02 -2.89 14.53
CA VAL A 230 -14.57 -2.03 15.64
C VAL A 230 -15.47 -2.30 16.85
N THR A 231 -14.91 -2.91 17.90
CA THR A 231 -15.63 -3.13 19.15
C THR A 231 -16.08 -1.80 19.75
N PRO A 232 -17.22 -1.72 20.46
CA PRO A 232 -17.69 -0.50 21.13
C PRO A 232 -16.67 0.10 22.12
N ALA A 233 -15.78 -0.73 22.68
CA ALA A 233 -14.67 -0.27 23.50
C ALA A 233 -13.62 0.48 22.65
N LEU A 234 -13.23 -0.06 21.50
CA LEU A 234 -12.26 0.57 20.62
C LEU A 234 -12.81 1.85 19.98
N LYS A 235 -14.12 1.92 19.67
CA LYS A 235 -14.79 3.15 19.20
C LYS A 235 -14.65 4.32 20.18
N ARG A 236 -14.72 4.01 21.49
CA ARG A 236 -14.54 5.00 22.57
C ARG A 236 -13.08 5.47 22.68
N VAL A 237 -12.13 4.57 22.52
CA VAL A 237 -10.68 4.89 22.57
C VAL A 237 -10.23 5.75 21.39
N ILE A 238 -10.79 5.53 20.19
CA ILE A 238 -10.41 6.27 18.97
C ILE A 238 -11.26 7.53 18.72
N GLY A 239 -12.12 7.93 19.66
CA GLY A 239 -12.93 9.15 19.56
C GLY A 239 -14.01 9.12 18.46
N ALA A 240 -14.39 7.96 17.94
CA ALA A 240 -15.36 7.84 16.84
C ALA A 240 -16.84 8.07 17.25
N ASN A 241 -17.10 8.44 18.51
CA ASN A 241 -18.45 8.69 19.04
C ASN A 241 -18.87 10.17 19.06
N SER A 242 -18.08 11.09 18.52
CA SER A 242 -18.41 12.53 18.51
C SER A 242 -18.83 13.05 17.13
N ALA A 243 -19.83 12.41 16.53
CA ALA A 243 -20.58 12.99 15.41
C ALA A 243 -21.99 12.41 15.34
N ARG A 244 -22.84 12.80 16.29
CA ARG A 244 -24.31 12.82 16.17
C ARG A 244 -24.88 13.64 17.33
N LEU A 245 -24.89 14.96 17.13
CA LEU A 245 -25.98 15.88 17.45
C LEU A 245 -25.93 16.98 16.38
#